data_AF-A0A9W6HJ46-F1
#
_entry.id   AF-A0A9W6HJ46-F1
#
_cell.length_a   1.000
_cell.length_b   1.000
_cell.length_c   1.000
_cell.angle_alpha   90.00
_cell.angle_beta   90.00
_cell.angle_gamma   90.00
#
_symmetry.space_group_name_H-M   'P 1'
#
loop_
_entity.id
_entity.type
_entity.pdbx_description
1 polymer ?
#
loop_
_entity_poly.entity_id
_entity_poly.type
_entity_poly.pdbx_seq_one_letter_code
_entity_poly.pdbx_strand_id
1 'polypeptide(L)'
;MAHCGVGLISTFPADVLADPARYAEAARIPPDADENERAAAASRRRDLAVAGFAVLRERVDGGDASALTEFHGAAARIASARASGWSDIVRARPLHSAERALEAARAVAAGESAHLADAAVHVAEPGAGPRAFGMCGRLRTYDVAD
;
A
#
# COMPACT_ATOMS: atom_id res chain seq x y z
N MET A 1 -0.77 -6.04 15.34
CA MET A 1 -0.80 -6.43 13.91
C MET A 1 -1.45 -5.31 13.11
N ALA A 2 -0.66 -4.32 12.71
CA ALA A 2 -1.14 -3.29 11.82
C ALA A 2 -1.30 -3.91 10.42
N HIS A 3 -2.52 -4.27 10.04
CA HIS A 3 -2.88 -4.36 8.63
C HIS A 3 -2.74 -2.95 8.05
N CYS A 4 -1.52 -2.57 7.68
CA CYS A 4 -1.27 -1.36 6.92
C CYS A 4 -1.78 -1.62 5.48
N GLY A 5 -3.10 -1.63 5.35
CA GLY A 5 -3.84 -1.92 4.14
C GLY A 5 -3.94 -0.71 3.23
N VAL A 6 -2.88 0.10 3.12
CA VAL A 6 -2.74 1.03 1.99
C VAL A 6 -2.18 0.23 0.83
N GLY A 7 -3.03 -0.63 0.29
CA GLY A 7 -2.74 -1.35 -0.93
C GLY A 7 -3.15 -0.50 -2.12
N LEU A 8 -2.26 -0.40 -3.11
CA LEU A 8 -2.63 0.00 -4.47
C LEU A 8 -3.85 -0.82 -4.93
N ILE A 9 -4.77 -0.21 -5.67
CA ILE A 9 -5.90 -0.94 -6.27
C ILE A 9 -5.43 -1.60 -7.56
N SER A 10 -5.56 -2.93 -7.66
CA SER A 10 -5.24 -3.67 -8.88
C SER A 10 -6.30 -3.48 -9.95
N THR A 11 -5.87 -3.42 -11.20
CA THR A 11 -6.70 -3.38 -12.41
C THR A 11 -7.34 -4.74 -12.71
N PHE A 12 -8.10 -5.29 -11.76
CA PHE A 12 -8.87 -6.52 -11.99
C PHE A 12 -10.01 -6.29 -12.99
N PRO A 13 -10.58 -7.35 -13.58
CA PRO A 13 -11.79 -7.26 -14.40
C PRO A 13 -12.95 -6.53 -13.71
N ALA A 14 -13.81 -5.89 -14.50
CA ALA A 14 -14.88 -5.02 -14.01
C ALA A 14 -15.87 -5.73 -13.06
N ASP A 15 -16.16 -7.00 -13.31
CA ASP A 15 -17.03 -7.85 -12.48
C ASP A 15 -16.43 -8.17 -11.09
N VAL A 16 -15.10 -8.18 -10.99
CA VAL A 16 -14.36 -8.29 -9.72
C VAL A 16 -14.34 -6.94 -9.00
N LEU A 17 -14.10 -5.84 -9.74
CA LEU A 17 -14.07 -4.49 -9.18
C LEU A 17 -15.44 -3.97 -8.73
N ALA A 18 -16.53 -4.54 -9.26
CA ALA A 18 -17.89 -4.18 -8.88
C ALA A 18 -18.26 -4.61 -7.45
N ASP A 19 -17.54 -5.57 -6.87
CA ASP A 19 -17.84 -6.16 -5.57
C ASP A 19 -16.61 -6.14 -4.64
N PRO A 20 -16.63 -5.34 -3.55
CA PRO A 20 -15.53 -5.28 -2.60
C PRO A 20 -15.10 -6.63 -2.00
N ALA A 21 -16.04 -7.58 -1.84
CA ALA A 21 -15.74 -8.92 -1.32
C ALA A 21 -14.99 -9.76 -2.35
N ARG A 22 -15.43 -9.75 -3.62
CA ARG A 22 -14.71 -10.42 -4.72
C ARG A 22 -13.33 -9.83 -4.93
N TYR A 23 -13.21 -8.51 -4.87
CA TYR A 23 -11.92 -7.85 -4.92
C TYR A 23 -11.00 -8.31 -3.79
N ALA A 24 -11.50 -8.35 -2.56
CA ALA A 24 -10.73 -8.78 -1.40
C ALA A 24 -10.28 -10.24 -1.51
N GLU A 25 -11.13 -11.12 -2.04
CA GLU A 25 -10.81 -12.52 -2.32
C GLU A 25 -9.70 -12.63 -3.38
N ALA A 26 -9.89 -11.99 -4.54
CA ALA A 26 -8.93 -12.01 -5.63
C ALA A 26 -7.57 -11.40 -5.27
N ALA A 27 -7.56 -10.42 -4.36
CA ALA A 27 -6.34 -9.77 -3.88
C ALA A 27 -5.62 -10.55 -2.77
N ARG A 28 -6.25 -11.55 -2.15
CA ARG A 28 -5.74 -12.22 -0.95
C ARG A 28 -4.59 -13.16 -1.27
N ILE A 29 -3.51 -13.04 -0.48
CA ILE A 29 -2.50 -14.09 -0.34
C ILE A 29 -2.69 -14.65 1.08
N PRO A 30 -3.08 -15.93 1.24
CA PRO A 30 -3.32 -16.49 2.56
C PRO A 30 -2.03 -16.45 3.40
N PRO A 31 -2.05 -15.90 4.63
CA PRO A 31 -0.85 -15.76 5.44
C PRO A 31 -0.35 -17.11 5.98
N ASP A 32 -1.26 -18.05 6.24
CA ASP A 32 -0.98 -19.36 6.85
C ASP A 32 -0.75 -20.48 5.83
N ALA A 33 -0.83 -20.17 4.53
CA ALA A 33 -0.56 -21.12 3.46
C ALA A 33 0.95 -21.38 3.30
N ASP A 34 1.30 -22.51 2.69
CA ASP A 34 2.70 -22.81 2.41
C ASP A 34 3.29 -21.88 1.32
N GLU A 35 4.61 -21.94 1.13
CA GLU A 35 5.30 -21.04 0.20
C GLU A 35 4.84 -21.21 -1.26
N ASN A 36 4.53 -22.43 -1.68
CA ASN A 36 4.10 -22.72 -3.05
C ASN A 36 2.67 -22.23 -3.29
N GLU A 37 1.78 -22.44 -2.32
CA GLU A 37 0.41 -21.95 -2.34
C GLU A 37 0.37 -20.41 -2.37
N ARG A 38 1.21 -19.77 -1.55
CA ARG A 38 1.35 -18.30 -1.53
C ARG A 38 1.92 -17.77 -2.84
N ALA A 39 2.90 -18.46 -3.44
CA ALA A 39 3.44 -18.12 -4.75
C ALA A 39 2.37 -18.24 -5.85
N ALA A 40 1.58 -19.31 -5.83
CA ALA A 40 0.49 -19.53 -6.77
C ALA A 40 -0.60 -18.46 -6.62
N ALA A 41 -0.98 -18.10 -5.39
CA ALA A 41 -1.92 -17.00 -5.12
C ALA A 41 -1.39 -15.65 -5.63
N ALA A 42 -0.11 -15.34 -5.38
CA ALA A 42 0.52 -14.11 -5.87
C ALA A 42 0.52 -14.04 -7.41
N SER A 43 0.84 -15.16 -8.08
CA SER A 43 0.82 -15.26 -9.55
C SER A 43 -0.59 -15.07 -10.10
N ARG A 44 -1.61 -15.78 -9.55
CA ARG A 44 -3.01 -15.62 -9.97
C ARG A 44 -3.48 -14.17 -9.84
N ARG A 45 -3.16 -13.52 -8.72
CA ARG A 45 -3.49 -12.12 -8.47
C ARG A 45 -2.85 -11.19 -9.51
N ARG A 46 -1.56 -11.38 -9.79
CA ARG A 46 -0.83 -10.60 -10.80
C ARG A 46 -1.46 -10.80 -12.19
N ASP A 47 -1.68 -12.04 -12.59
CA ASP A 47 -2.18 -12.38 -13.91
C ASP A 47 -3.60 -11.81 -14.13
N LEU A 48 -4.43 -11.84 -13.08
CA LEU A 48 -5.74 -11.19 -13.10
C LEU A 48 -5.66 -9.66 -13.26
N ALA A 49 -4.71 -9.01 -12.58
CA ALA A 49 -4.48 -7.57 -12.74
C ALA A 49 -4.00 -7.21 -14.15
N VAL A 50 -3.14 -8.04 -14.74
CA VAL A 50 -2.67 -7.86 -16.12
C VAL A 50 -3.82 -8.06 -17.12
N ALA A 51 -4.65 -9.08 -16.91
CA ALA A 51 -5.81 -9.33 -17.76
C ALA A 51 -6.81 -8.17 -17.74
N GLY A 52 -7.16 -7.65 -16.55
CA GLY A 52 -8.05 -6.50 -16.46
C GLY A 52 -7.43 -5.20 -16.99
N PHE A 53 -6.11 -5.00 -16.82
CA PHE A 53 -5.39 -3.90 -17.46
C PHE A 53 -5.44 -3.98 -18.99
N ALA A 54 -5.24 -5.17 -19.56
CA ALA A 54 -5.27 -5.35 -21.02
C ALA A 54 -6.63 -4.94 -21.61
N VAL A 55 -7.74 -5.33 -20.97
CA VAL A 55 -9.10 -4.95 -21.36
C VAL A 55 -9.33 -3.44 -21.21
N LEU A 56 -8.89 -2.86 -20.09
CA LEU A 56 -8.98 -1.41 -19.86
C LEU A 56 -8.23 -0.64 -20.95
N ARG A 57 -7.00 -1.06 -21.26
CA ARG A 57 -6.16 -0.46 -22.29
C ARG A 57 -6.81 -0.58 -23.67
N GLU A 58 -7.34 -1.75 -24.03
CA GLU A 58 -8.01 -1.96 -25.31
C GLU A 58 -9.21 -1.02 -25.50
N ARG A 59 -10.04 -0.84 -24.46
CA ARG A 59 -11.16 0.12 -24.51
C ARG A 59 -10.65 1.55 -24.73
N VAL A 60 -9.66 1.97 -23.96
CA VAL A 60 -9.09 3.32 -24.07
C VAL A 60 -8.43 3.55 -25.44
N ASP A 61 -7.64 2.60 -25.93
CA ASP A 61 -7.00 2.64 -27.26
C ASP A 61 -8.06 2.65 -28.38
N GLY A 62 -9.21 2.00 -28.15
CA GLY A 62 -10.38 2.04 -29.03
C GLY A 62 -11.21 3.33 -28.97
N GLY A 63 -10.78 4.32 -28.18
CA GLY A 63 -11.44 5.64 -28.06
C GLY A 63 -12.49 5.73 -26.95
N ASP A 64 -12.69 4.68 -26.16
CA ASP A 64 -13.58 4.71 -25.01
C ASP A 64 -12.88 5.30 -23.78
N ALA A 65 -12.94 6.63 -23.67
CA ALA A 65 -12.41 7.36 -22.52
C ALA A 65 -13.19 7.08 -21.21
N SER A 66 -14.44 6.60 -21.26
CA SER A 66 -15.23 6.35 -20.03
C SER A 66 -14.70 5.15 -19.26
N ALA A 67 -14.04 4.20 -19.94
CA ALA A 67 -13.43 3.03 -19.32
C ALA A 67 -12.50 3.37 -18.14
N LEU A 68 -11.70 4.42 -18.27
CA LEU A 68 -10.80 4.88 -17.20
C LEU A 68 -11.57 5.53 -16.04
N THR A 69 -12.58 6.33 -16.35
CA THR A 69 -13.45 6.94 -15.34
C THR A 69 -14.23 5.87 -14.54
N GLU A 70 -14.73 4.84 -15.22
CA GLU A 70 -15.40 3.69 -14.60
C GLU A 70 -14.46 2.95 -13.65
N PHE A 71 -13.22 2.67 -14.09
CA PHE A 71 -12.19 2.06 -13.26
C PHE A 71 -11.89 2.91 -12.02
N HIS A 72 -11.65 4.21 -12.18
CA HIS A 72 -11.43 5.12 -11.04
C HIS A 72 -12.59 5.11 -10.07
N GLY A 73 -13.83 5.12 -10.56
CA GLY A 73 -15.02 5.04 -9.72
C GLY A 73 -15.08 3.74 -8.91
N ALA A 74 -14.76 2.60 -9.53
CA ALA A 74 -14.71 1.32 -8.84
C ALA A 74 -13.58 1.26 -7.81
N ALA A 75 -12.38 1.72 -8.19
CA ALA A 75 -11.23 1.80 -7.29
C ALA A 75 -11.50 2.69 -6.07
N ALA A 76 -12.14 3.85 -6.27
CA ALA A 76 -12.54 4.75 -5.19
C ALA A 76 -13.51 4.08 -4.22
N ARG A 77 -14.51 3.33 -4.72
CA ARG A 77 -15.43 2.56 -3.85
C ARG A 77 -14.69 1.54 -3.01
N ILE A 78 -13.79 0.75 -3.61
CA ILE A 78 -12.99 -0.27 -2.89
C ILE A 78 -12.05 0.37 -1.87
N ALA A 79 -11.44 1.52 -2.21
CA ALA A 79 -10.53 2.24 -1.33
C ALA A 79 -11.25 2.93 -0.17
N SER A 80 -12.47 3.45 -0.39
CA SER A 80 -13.23 4.23 0.59
C SER A 80 -13.42 3.51 1.93
N ALA A 81 -13.70 2.21 1.91
CA ALA A 81 -13.85 1.39 3.10
C ALA A 81 -12.57 1.32 3.96
N ARG A 82 -11.40 1.47 3.33
CA ARG A 82 -10.09 1.47 4.01
C ARG A 82 -9.63 2.88 4.37
N ALA A 83 -10.10 3.88 3.65
CA ALA A 83 -9.66 5.27 3.78
C ALA A 83 -10.21 5.98 5.03
N SER A 84 -11.25 5.45 5.67
CA SER A 84 -11.87 6.05 6.86
C SER A 84 -10.87 6.27 8.02
N GLY A 85 -9.88 5.39 8.18
CA GLY A 85 -8.83 5.53 9.21
C GLY A 85 -7.58 6.30 8.77
N TRP A 86 -7.49 6.74 7.52
CA TRP A 86 -6.25 7.33 7.00
C TRP A 86 -5.92 8.66 7.65
N SER A 87 -6.90 9.53 7.88
CA SER A 87 -6.64 10.81 8.53
C SER A 87 -6.04 10.62 9.92
N ASP A 88 -6.47 9.61 10.67
CA ASP A 88 -5.94 9.32 12.00
C ASP A 88 -4.51 8.76 11.92
N ILE A 89 -4.24 7.87 10.96
CA ILE A 89 -2.88 7.39 10.67
C ILE A 89 -1.95 8.56 10.31
N VAL A 90 -2.41 9.47 9.46
CA VAL A 90 -1.63 10.65 9.02
C VAL A 90 -1.33 11.57 10.21
N ARG A 91 -2.34 11.89 11.03
CA ARG A 91 -2.16 12.73 12.22
C ARG A 91 -1.21 12.11 13.23
N ALA A 92 -1.39 10.82 13.52
CA ALA A 92 -0.62 10.12 14.54
C ALA A 92 0.86 9.93 14.17
N ARG A 93 1.21 9.88 12.87
CA ARG A 93 2.56 9.50 12.43
C ARG A 93 3.22 10.56 11.52
N PRO A 94 2.91 10.67 10.21
CA PRO A 94 3.52 11.68 9.34
C PRO A 94 3.44 13.12 9.86
N LEU A 95 2.27 13.55 10.34
CA LEU A 95 2.08 14.93 10.79
C LEU A 95 2.92 15.22 12.04
N HIS A 96 2.86 14.34 13.04
CA HIS A 96 3.67 14.47 14.24
C HIS A 96 5.18 14.54 13.92
N SER A 97 5.66 13.71 12.99
CA SER A 97 7.05 13.74 12.53
C SER A 97 7.41 15.06 11.84
N ALA A 98 6.53 15.58 10.98
CA ALA A 98 6.73 16.87 10.31
C ALA A 98 6.76 18.03 11.32
N GLU A 99 5.87 18.05 12.31
CA GLU A 99 5.84 19.06 13.37
C GLU A 99 7.14 19.04 14.20
N ARG A 100 7.62 17.85 14.55
CA ARG A 100 8.91 17.68 15.25
C ARG A 100 10.10 18.19 14.42
N ALA A 101 10.10 17.96 13.11
CA ALA A 101 11.14 18.45 12.23
C ALA A 101 11.14 19.99 12.14
N LEU A 102 9.95 20.61 12.10
CA LEU A 102 9.82 22.07 12.11
C LEU A 102 10.31 22.69 13.43
N GLU A 103 10.06 22.02 14.56
CA GLU A 103 10.58 22.46 15.86
C GLU A 103 12.10 22.39 15.91
N ALA A 104 12.69 21.28 15.48
CA ALA A 104 14.14 21.16 15.38
C ALA A 104 14.75 22.24 14.47
N ALA A 105 14.12 22.54 13.33
CA ALA A 105 14.58 23.61 12.43
C ALA A 105 14.55 24.99 13.10
N ARG A 106 13.54 25.29 13.91
CA ARG A 106 13.47 26.54 14.70
C ARG A 106 14.57 26.61 15.76
N ALA A 107 14.80 25.53 16.51
CA ALA A 107 15.86 25.47 17.51
C ALA A 107 17.24 25.73 16.87
N VAL A 108 17.52 25.08 15.74
CA VAL A 108 18.76 25.32 14.98
C VAL A 108 18.88 26.78 14.54
N ALA A 109 17.81 27.38 14.03
CA ALA A 109 17.82 28.80 13.61
C ALA A 109 18.06 29.76 14.80
N ALA A 110 17.65 29.39 16.00
CA ALA A 110 17.89 30.13 17.24
C ALA A 110 19.29 29.86 17.85
N GLY A 111 20.08 28.94 17.28
CA GLY A 111 21.39 28.54 17.83
C GLY A 111 21.28 27.59 19.03
N GLU A 112 20.14 26.94 19.23
CA GLU A 112 19.87 26.02 20.34
C GLU A 112 20.19 24.57 19.94
N SER A 113 20.94 23.88 20.80
CA SER A 113 21.41 22.51 20.54
C SER A 113 20.79 21.44 21.45
N ALA A 114 19.88 21.80 22.37
CA ALA A 114 19.32 20.87 23.34
C ALA A 114 18.68 19.63 22.68
N HIS A 115 18.01 19.81 21.54
CA HIS A 115 17.41 18.72 20.76
C HIS A 115 18.42 17.67 20.26
N LEU A 116 19.71 17.99 20.19
CA LEU A 116 20.77 17.05 19.81
C LEU A 116 21.10 16.07 20.94
N ALA A 117 20.81 16.41 22.20
CA ALA A 117 21.04 15.52 23.33
C ALA A 117 20.11 14.29 23.31
N ASP A 118 18.91 14.46 22.75
CA ASP A 118 17.90 13.41 22.60
C ASP A 118 17.97 12.71 21.23
N ALA A 119 18.94 13.08 20.38
CA ALA A 119 19.05 12.49 19.05
C ALA A 119 19.52 11.03 19.12
N ALA A 120 18.88 10.17 18.34
CA ALA A 120 19.20 8.75 18.27
C ALA A 120 19.36 8.29 16.80
N VAL A 121 20.24 7.30 16.61
CA VAL A 121 20.39 6.58 15.35
C VAL A 121 19.76 5.21 15.52
N HIS A 122 18.79 4.90 14.65
CA HIS A 122 18.10 3.62 14.62
C HIS A 122 18.57 2.82 13.42
N VAL A 123 18.82 1.53 13.62
CA VAL A 123 19.15 0.59 12.55
C VAL A 123 18.11 -0.52 12.57
N ALA A 124 17.39 -0.66 11.47
CA ALA A 124 16.40 -1.71 11.31
C ALA A 124 17.01 -2.92 10.61
N GLU A 125 16.92 -4.08 11.27
CA GLU A 125 17.32 -5.34 10.65
C GLU A 125 16.24 -5.83 9.68
N PRO A 126 16.65 -6.48 8.57
CA PRO A 126 15.69 -7.13 7.69
C PRO A 126 14.90 -8.20 8.43
N GLY A 127 13.59 -8.24 8.19
CA GLY A 127 12.69 -9.24 8.76
C GLY A 127 13.18 -10.66 8.49
N ALA A 128 13.09 -11.51 9.52
CA ALA A 128 13.50 -12.90 9.48
C ALA A 128 12.66 -13.70 8.47
N GLY A 129 13.29 -14.70 7.84
CA GLY A 129 12.63 -15.62 6.91
C GLY A 129 12.72 -15.22 5.42
N PRO A 130 11.95 -15.90 4.56
CA PRO A 130 11.93 -15.63 3.13
C PRO A 130 11.34 -14.25 2.83
N ARG A 131 11.68 -13.70 1.65
CA ARG A 131 11.09 -12.45 1.18
C ARG A 131 9.56 -12.57 1.13
N ALA A 132 8.84 -11.54 1.53
CA ALA A 132 7.38 -11.52 1.45
C ALA A 132 6.90 -11.36 -0.01
N PHE A 133 5.66 -11.72 -0.30
CA PHE A 133 5.05 -11.45 -1.61
C PHE A 133 4.48 -10.03 -1.64
N GLY A 134 5.07 -9.18 -2.47
CA GLY A 134 4.56 -7.85 -2.81
C GLY A 134 3.59 -7.89 -3.98
N MET A 135 3.20 -6.72 -4.49
CA MET A 135 2.29 -6.60 -5.64
C MET A 135 2.87 -7.21 -6.92
N CYS A 136 4.13 -6.88 -7.24
CA CYS A 136 4.78 -7.25 -8.50
C CYS A 136 6.01 -8.15 -8.31
N GLY A 137 6.23 -8.70 -7.12
CA GLY A 137 7.44 -9.46 -6.84
C GLY A 137 7.66 -9.76 -5.37
N ARG A 138 8.93 -9.87 -4.96
CA ARG A 138 9.33 -10.29 -3.62
C ARG A 138 9.89 -9.11 -2.83
N LEU A 139 9.41 -8.90 -1.62
CA LEU A 139 9.79 -7.79 -0.73
C LEU A 139 10.71 -8.29 0.37
N ARG A 140 11.76 -7.52 0.68
CA ARG A 140 12.41 -7.63 1.98
C ARG A 140 11.76 -6.61 2.90
N THR A 141 11.09 -7.08 3.95
CA THR A 141 10.45 -6.21 4.94
C THR A 141 11.46 -5.82 6.01
N TYR A 142 11.30 -4.63 6.56
CA TYR A 142 12.06 -4.12 7.69
C TYR A 142 11.05 -3.70 8.75
N ASP A 143 11.28 -4.10 9.99
CA ASP A 143 10.51 -3.54 11.10
C ASP A 143 11.19 -2.26 11.55
N VAL A 144 10.47 -1.15 11.43
CA VAL A 144 10.92 0.19 11.82
C VAL A 144 9.98 0.78 12.88
N ALA A 145 9.12 -0.06 13.47
CA ALA A 145 8.33 0.31 14.62
C ALA A 145 9.16 0.02 15.87
N ASP A 146 9.89 1.02 16.34
CA ASP A 146 10.34 1.12 17.72
C ASP A 146 9.20 1.67 18.61
#